data_AF-A0A026VW85-F1
#
_entry.id   AF-A0A026VW85-F1
#
_cell.length_a   1.000
_cell.length_b   1.000
_cell.length_c   1.000
_cell.angle_alpha   90.00
_cell.angle_beta   90.00
_cell.angle_gamma   90.00
#
_symmetry.space_group_name_H-M   'P 1'
#
loop_
_entity.id
_entity.type
_entity.pdbx_description
1 polymer ?
#
loop_
_entity_poly.entity_id
_entity_poly.type
_entity_poly.pdbx_seq_one_letter_code
_entity_poly.pdbx_strand_id
1 'polypeptide(L)' 'MKKICAKMVPKILTPQQKENRKEVCRDLLERIENDPDFFKNAITGDETWVFEYNPETKR' A
#
# COMPACT_ATOMS: atom_id res chain seq x y z
N MET A 1 5.32 0.62 -17.66
CA MET A 1 4.77 1.12 -16.38
C MET A 1 4.14 -0.06 -15.65
N LYS A 2 4.80 -0.60 -14.62
CA LYS A 2 4.30 -1.77 -13.87
C LYS A 2 3.24 -1.27 -12.87
N LYS A 3 1.97 -1.66 -13.02
CA LYS A 3 0.92 -1.37 -12.03
C LYS A 3 1.18 -2.24 -10.80
N ILE A 4 1.18 -1.65 -9.61
CA ILE A 4 1.56 -2.34 -8.35
C ILE A 4 0.35 -2.60 -7.43
N CYS A 5 -0.85 -2.06 -7.69
CA CYS A 5 -2.04 -2.31 -6.86
C CYS A 5 -3.34 -2.34 -7.71
N ALA A 6 -4.38 -3.02 -7.22
CA ALA A 6 -5.71 -3.04 -7.86
C ALA A 6 -6.39 -1.67 -7.92
N LYS A 7 -6.12 -0.78 -6.96
CA LYS A 7 -6.67 0.57 -6.89
C LYS A 7 -5.77 1.59 -7.61
N MET A 8 -6.36 2.53 -8.35
CA MET A 8 -5.62 3.64 -8.94
C MET A 8 -5.13 4.59 -7.84
N VAL A 9 -3.89 4.41 -7.41
CA VAL A 9 -3.22 5.35 -6.50
C VAL A 9 -2.54 6.43 -7.35
N PRO A 10 -2.85 7.73 -7.15
CA PRO A 10 -2.14 8.80 -7.82
C PRO A 10 -0.62 8.71 -7.53
N LYS A 11 0.19 8.77 -8.58
CA LYS A 11 1.66 8.81 -8.44
C LYS A 11 2.11 10.06 -7.66
N ILE A 12 1.37 11.16 -7.81
CA ILE A 12 1.63 12.42 -7.12
C ILE A 12 0.56 12.57 -6.05
N LEU A 13 1.01 12.51 -4.79
CA LEU A 13 0.15 12.75 -3.64
C LEU A 13 0.02 14.25 -3.37
N THR A 14 -1.17 14.69 -2.99
CA THR A 14 -1.39 16.04 -2.47
C THR A 14 -0.64 16.23 -1.15
N PRO A 15 -0.30 17.48 -0.75
CA PRO A 15 0.31 17.74 0.56
C PRO A 15 -0.49 17.12 1.72
N GLN A 16 -1.82 17.24 1.69
CA GLN A 16 -2.70 16.67 2.71
C GLN A 16 -2.63 15.13 2.76
N GLN A 17 -2.56 14.45 1.61
CA GLN A 17 -2.40 13.00 1.56
C GLN A 17 -1.06 12.55 2.14
N LYS A 18 0.02 13.33 1.91
CA LYS A 18 1.33 13.05 2.49
C LYS A 18 1.31 13.20 4.01
N GLU A 19 0.71 14.27 4.51
CA GLU A 19 0.62 14.50 5.96
C GLU A 19 -0.20 13.41 6.64
N ASN A 20 -1.37 13.07 6.10
CA ASN A 20 -2.19 11.99 6.64
C ASN A 20 -1.43 10.65 6.70
N ARG A 21 -0.63 10.32 5.66
CA ARG A 21 0.20 9.11 5.68
C ARG A 21 1.26 9.15 6.77
N LYS A 22 1.90 10.31 6.97
CA LYS A 22 2.92 10.49 8.01
C LYS A 22 2.33 10.34 9.41
N GLU A 23 1.16 10.92 9.66
CA GLU A 23 0.46 10.80 10.95
C GLU A 23 0.06 9.35 11.23
N VAL A 24 -0.60 8.67 10.29
CA VAL A 24 -0.96 7.25 10.45
C VAL A 24 0.27 6.38 10.71
N CYS A 25 1.38 6.61 9.99
CA CYS A 25 2.61 5.86 10.24
C CYS A 25 3.19 6.13 11.64
N ARG A 26 3.11 7.35 12.16
CA ARG A 26 3.59 7.68 13.52
C ARG A 26 2.77 6.95 14.57
N ASP A 27 1.44 7.00 14.44
CA ASP A 27 0.54 6.32 15.37
C ASP A 27 0.76 4.80 15.38
N LEU A 28 1.00 4.21 14.20
CA LEU A 28 1.29 2.78 14.09
C LEU A 28 2.65 2.43 14.72
N LEU A 29 3.67 3.27 14.55
CA LEU A 29 4.98 3.06 15.17
C LEU A 29 4.89 3.11 16.69
N GLU A 30 4.21 4.13 17.25
CA GLU A 30 4.00 4.24 18.69
C GLU A 30 3.25 3.01 19.24
N ARG A 31 2.26 2.49 18.51
CA ARG A 31 1.55 1.26 18.91
C ARG A 31 2.45 0.04 18.93
N ILE A 32 3.35 -0.12 17.96
CA ILE A 32 4.32 -1.23 17.94
C ILE A 32 5.34 -1.10 19.07
N GLU A 33 5.79 0.11 19.37
CA GLU A 33 6.73 0.36 20.46
C GLU A 33 6.13 -0.01 21.82
N ASN A 34 4.85 0.30 22.03
CA ASN A 34 4.13 -0.03 23.26
C ASN A 34 3.66 -1.49 23.32
N ASP A 35 3.34 -2.08 22.17
CA ASP A 35 2.93 -3.48 22.02
C ASP A 35 3.67 -4.12 20.83
N PRO A 36 4.84 -4.74 21.08
CA PRO A 36 5.62 -5.41 20.03
C PRO A 36 4.86 -6.53 19.30
N ASP A 37 3.80 -7.05 19.92
CA ASP A 37 2.98 -8.13 19.40
C ASP A 37 1.78 -7.64 18.58
N PHE A 38 1.59 -6.32 18.48
CA PHE A 38 0.46 -5.67 17.82
C PHE A 38 0.19 -6.22 16.40
N PHE A 39 1.23 -6.52 15.62
CA PHE A 39 1.09 -7.06 14.27
C PHE A 39 1.04 -8.58 14.17
N LYS A 40 1.20 -9.34 15.26
CA LYS A 40 1.23 -10.82 15.21
C LYS A 40 -0.05 -11.42 14.61
N ASN A 41 -1.18 -10.73 14.75
CA ASN A 41 -2.48 -11.19 14.26
C ASN A 41 -2.97 -10.42 13.02
N ALA A 42 -2.11 -9.62 12.39
CA ALA A 42 -2.50 -8.86 11.21
C ALA A 42 -2.66 -9.78 10.01
N ILE A 43 -3.87 -9.82 9.46
CA ILE A 43 -4.19 -10.50 8.21
C ILE A 43 -4.31 -9.43 7.12
N THR A 44 -3.54 -9.56 6.05
CA THR A 44 -3.52 -8.62 4.93
C THR A 44 -3.71 -9.32 3.59
N GLY A 45 -4.26 -8.60 2.62
CA GLY A 45 -4.47 -9.05 1.25
C GLY A 45 -4.74 -7.85 0.35
N ASP A 46 -4.38 -7.97 -0.91
CA ASP A 46 -4.70 -7.00 -1.97
C ASP A 46 -4.91 -7.78 -3.27
N GLU A 47 -5.73 -7.25 -4.17
CA GLU A 47 -5.94 -7.88 -5.46
C GLU A 47 -4.87 -7.43 -6.47
N THR A 48 -4.50 -8.33 -7.38
CA THR A 48 -3.69 -8.00 -8.55
C THR A 48 -4.37 -8.46 -9.82
N TRP A 49 -4.27 -7.67 -10.88
CA TRP A 49 -4.79 -8.03 -12.19
C TRP A 49 -3.83 -8.98 -12.88
N VAL A 50 -4.31 -10.19 -13.18
CA VAL A 50 -3.58 -11.17 -13.99
C VAL A 50 -4.21 -11.19 -15.38
N PHE A 51 -3.42 -10.82 -16.39
CA PHE A 51 -3.87 -10.88 -17.78
C PHE A 51 -3.73 -12.31 -18.31
N GLU A 52 -4.70 -12.76 -19.09
CA GLU A 52 -4.67 -14.05 -19.78
C GLU A 52 -3.55 -14.11 -20.85
N TYR A 53 -3.19 -12.96 -21.43
CA TYR A 53 -2.16 -12.81 -22.46
C TYR A 53 -0.94 -12.08 -21.92
N ASN A 54 0.23 -12.24 -22.55
CA ASN A 54 1.43 -11.49 -22.20
C ASN A 54 1.27 -10.01 -22.64
N PRO A 55 1.17 -9.04 -21.71
CA PRO A 55 1.00 -7.64 -22.06
C PRO A 55 2.26 -7.00 -22.68
N GLU A 56 3.43 -7.64 -22.56
CA GLU A 56 4.71 -7.14 -23.08
C GLU A 56 4.95 -7.52 -24.55
N THR A 57 4.14 -8.39 -25.13
CA THR A 57 4.29 -8.85 -26.53
C THR A 57 3.41 -8.11 -27.54
N LYS A 58 2.56 -7.17 -27.10
CA LYS A 58 1.80 -6.30 -28.01
C LYS A 58 2.55 -4.99 -28.23
N ARG A 59 3.11 -4.84 -29.44
CA ARG A 59 3.51 -3.54 -30.01
C ARG A 59 2.27 -2.73 -30.38
#